data_AF-A0A937A5H0-F1
#
_entry.id   AF-A0A937A5H0-F1
#
_cell.length_a   1.000
_cell.length_b   1.000
_cell.length_c   1.000
_cell.angle_alpha   90.00
_cell.angle_beta   90.00
_cell.angle_gamma   90.00
#
_symmetry.space_group_name_H-M   'P 1'
#
loop_
_entity.id
_entity.type
_entity.pdbx_description
1 polymer ?
#
loop_
_entity_poly.entity_id
_entity_poly.type
_entity_poly.pdbx_seq_one_letter_code
_entity_poly.pdbx_strand_id
1 'polypeptide(L)'
;MKTRFLNCCCVALVLFTSCTTGKLYQSTVSGSSINQLDYLQPVSNIIYVEKGNKGVINDTLSLKSELFIESVLKDQSKELSIPLDYKVKTIASDDRAFIEEEMTAMVEFLEDGRADFYFLELSDMMLDFMHDNETEYLLGTVVYGHVRRKGNYTGQIFKSIGIGILTLGMYYPIPIKSSSRIYFLILDAKNKNLAFYRRSYIQDKSPFDEEVVKKQIYQLFKGYFYE
;
A
#
# COMPACT_ATOMS: atom_id res chain seq x y z
N MET A 1 66.38 -22.07 16.72
CA MET A 1 66.58 -20.77 16.01
C MET A 1 65.68 -20.76 14.78
N LYS A 2 64.99 -19.63 14.52
CA LYS A 2 63.90 -19.34 13.54
C LYS A 2 62.47 -19.46 14.13
N THR A 3 61.87 -18.38 14.68
CA THR A 3 60.93 -17.39 14.04
C THR A 3 59.83 -18.06 13.20
N ARG A 4 58.50 -17.79 13.29
CA ARG A 4 57.79 -16.48 13.30
C ARG A 4 56.26 -16.69 13.12
N PHE A 5 55.46 -15.68 13.49
CA PHE A 5 54.10 -15.27 13.06
C PHE A 5 52.89 -16.21 13.38
N LEU A 6 51.88 -15.79 14.18
CA LEU A 6 50.83 -14.76 14.04
C LEU A 6 49.64 -15.21 13.17
N ASN A 7 48.44 -14.98 13.71
CA ASN A 7 47.08 -14.90 13.12
C ASN A 7 46.13 -15.93 13.75
N CYS A 8 45.30 -15.54 14.72
CA CYS A 8 44.11 -14.70 14.57
C CYS A 8 43.07 -15.34 13.62
N CYS A 9 42.28 -16.26 14.18
CA CYS A 9 41.01 -16.69 13.61
C CYS A 9 39.95 -16.74 14.71
N CYS A 10 39.60 -15.57 15.24
CA CYS A 10 38.28 -15.36 15.84
C CYS A 10 37.26 -15.31 14.70
N VAL A 11 36.69 -16.47 14.34
CA VAL A 11 35.52 -16.51 13.45
C VAL A 11 34.29 -16.19 14.30
N ALA A 12 34.04 -14.90 14.48
CA ALA A 12 32.77 -14.40 14.99
C ALA A 12 31.73 -14.52 13.88
N LEU A 13 30.95 -15.61 13.92
CA LEU A 13 29.78 -15.83 13.07
C LEU A 13 28.64 -14.92 13.58
N VAL A 14 28.73 -13.63 13.24
CA VAL A 14 27.61 -12.69 13.43
C VAL A 14 26.65 -12.89 12.27
N LEU A 15 25.71 -13.81 12.46
CA LEU A 15 24.51 -13.90 11.62
C LEU A 15 23.64 -12.67 11.91
N PHE A 16 23.87 -11.59 11.17
CA PHE A 16 22.93 -10.48 11.09
C PHE A 16 21.68 -10.96 10.33
N THR A 17 20.79 -11.66 11.02
CA THR A 17 19.39 -11.81 10.58
C THR A 17 18.65 -10.51 10.93
N SER A 18 18.99 -9.42 10.28
CA SER A 18 18.16 -8.21 10.30
C SER A 18 17.00 -8.39 9.32
N CYS A 19 16.08 -9.30 9.62
CA CYS A 19 14.70 -9.12 9.22
C CYS A 19 14.16 -8.00 10.09
N THR A 20 14.32 -6.76 9.66
CA THR A 20 13.51 -5.67 10.20
C THR A 20 12.10 -5.88 9.68
N THR A 21 11.30 -6.67 10.40
CA THR A 21 9.85 -6.51 10.38
C THR A 21 9.61 -5.05 10.74
N GLY A 22 9.21 -4.25 9.75
CA GLY A 22 8.80 -2.87 10.02
C GLY A 22 7.82 -2.90 11.19
N LYS A 23 8.02 -2.01 12.17
CA LYS A 23 7.16 -1.92 13.35
C LYS A 23 5.71 -2.07 12.89
N LEU A 24 5.07 -3.17 13.30
CA LEU A 24 3.65 -3.35 13.12
C LEU A 24 3.02 -2.30 14.04
N TYR A 25 2.58 -1.22 13.42
CA TYR A 25 1.73 -0.22 14.02
C TYR A 25 0.41 -0.94 14.35
N GLN A 26 0.30 -1.44 15.59
CA GLN A 26 -0.84 -2.23 16.06
C GLN A 26 -1.94 -1.28 16.53
N SER A 27 -3.13 -1.42 15.97
CA SER A 27 -4.33 -0.68 16.37
C SER A 27 -4.59 -0.71 17.89
N THR A 28 -5.20 0.34 18.45
CA THR A 28 -5.77 0.30 19.81
C THR A 28 -7.00 -0.62 19.89
N VAL A 29 -7.58 -0.98 18.75
CA VAL A 29 -8.72 -1.87 18.59
C VAL A 29 -8.25 -3.22 18.06
N SER A 30 -8.69 -4.32 18.68
CA SER A 30 -8.40 -5.65 18.15
C SER A 30 -9.23 -5.91 16.89
N GLY A 31 -8.64 -6.50 15.85
CA GLY A 31 -9.43 -6.93 14.68
C GLY A 31 -10.55 -7.91 15.05
N SER A 32 -10.36 -8.70 16.12
CA SER A 32 -11.37 -9.63 16.64
C SER A 32 -12.56 -8.96 17.34
N SER A 33 -12.48 -7.68 17.69
CA SER A 33 -13.61 -6.93 18.27
C SER A 33 -14.47 -6.22 17.22
N ILE A 34 -13.99 -6.16 15.97
CA ILE A 34 -14.74 -5.58 14.85
C ILE A 34 -15.65 -6.67 14.30
N ASN A 35 -16.95 -6.61 14.63
CA ASN A 35 -17.94 -7.58 14.17
C ASN A 35 -18.58 -7.18 12.82
N GLN A 36 -18.43 -5.92 12.43
CA GLN A 36 -18.89 -5.37 11.16
C GLN A 36 -17.84 -4.34 10.71
N LEU A 37 -17.41 -4.47 9.46
CA LEU A 37 -16.49 -3.56 8.80
C LEU A 37 -17.13 -3.10 7.50
N ASP A 38 -17.65 -1.89 7.50
CA ASP A 38 -18.14 -1.28 6.27
C ASP A 38 -16.96 -0.80 5.44
N TYR A 39 -17.15 -0.58 4.14
CA TYR A 39 -16.06 -0.14 3.28
C TYR A 39 -16.48 0.91 2.25
N LEU A 40 -15.51 1.72 1.87
CA LEU A 40 -15.61 2.65 0.77
C LEU A 40 -15.21 2.00 -0.54
N GLN A 41 -15.67 2.60 -1.64
CA GLN A 41 -15.07 2.33 -2.93
C GLN A 41 -13.56 2.69 -2.89
N PRO A 42 -12.66 1.82 -3.39
CA PRO A 42 -11.22 2.10 -3.32
C PRO A 42 -10.83 3.37 -4.08
N VAL A 43 -10.03 4.23 -3.44
CA VAL A 43 -9.43 5.39 -4.11
C VAL A 43 -8.22 4.92 -4.89
N SER A 44 -8.18 5.16 -6.21
CA SER A 44 -7.11 4.63 -7.05
C SER A 44 -6.42 5.69 -7.88
N ASN A 45 -5.10 5.77 -7.77
CA ASN A 45 -4.22 6.69 -8.48
C ASN A 45 -3.23 5.89 -9.34
N ILE A 46 -3.60 5.62 -10.60
CA ILE A 46 -2.75 4.88 -11.53
C ILE A 46 -2.04 5.84 -12.49
N ILE A 47 -0.71 5.86 -12.39
CA ILE A 47 0.14 6.65 -13.26
C ILE A 47 0.43 5.85 -14.54
N TYR A 48 0.05 6.41 -15.69
CA TYR A 48 0.49 5.92 -16.98
C TYR A 48 1.79 6.62 -17.39
N VAL A 49 2.85 5.84 -17.58
CA VAL A 49 4.17 6.37 -17.94
C VAL A 49 4.36 6.28 -19.46
N GLU A 50 4.33 7.43 -20.09
CA GLU A 50 4.48 7.60 -21.53
C GLU A 50 5.95 7.60 -21.98
N LYS A 51 6.14 7.62 -23.31
CA LYS A 51 7.46 7.76 -23.93
C LYS A 51 8.12 9.04 -23.44
N GLY A 52 9.36 8.94 -22.97
CA GLY A 52 10.08 10.07 -22.35
C GLY A 52 9.97 10.13 -20.82
N ASN A 53 9.44 9.08 -20.18
CA ASN A 53 9.33 8.94 -18.72
C ASN A 53 8.46 10.01 -18.04
N LYS A 54 7.50 10.57 -18.76
CA LYS A 54 6.47 11.43 -18.17
C LYS A 54 5.34 10.55 -17.66
N GLY A 55 5.16 10.54 -16.34
CA GLY A 55 4.03 9.90 -15.69
C GLY A 55 2.90 10.91 -15.53
N VAL A 56 1.69 10.53 -15.94
CA VAL A 56 0.46 11.28 -15.67
C VAL A 56 -0.55 10.34 -15.04
N ILE A 57 -1.36 10.83 -14.09
CA ILE A 57 -2.52 10.07 -13.60
C ILE A 57 -3.43 9.80 -14.79
N ASN A 58 -3.95 8.57 -14.85
CA ASN A 58 -4.83 8.13 -15.92
C ASN A 58 -6.17 7.67 -15.32
N ASP A 59 -7.19 8.51 -15.45
CA ASP A 59 -8.50 8.31 -14.83
C ASP A 59 -9.16 6.99 -15.27
N THR A 60 -8.99 6.60 -16.54
CA THR A 60 -9.54 5.33 -17.05
C THR A 60 -8.88 4.13 -16.37
N LEU A 61 -7.56 4.15 -16.21
CA LEU A 61 -6.82 3.09 -15.51
C LEU A 61 -7.09 3.11 -14.01
N SER A 62 -7.23 4.30 -13.42
CA SER A 62 -7.63 4.49 -12.02
C SER A 62 -9.00 3.88 -11.73
N LEU A 63 -10.03 4.23 -12.52
CA LEU A 63 -11.38 3.66 -12.37
C LEU A 63 -11.39 2.15 -12.58
N LYS A 64 -10.65 1.65 -13.57
CA LYS A 64 -10.52 0.20 -13.78
C LYS A 64 -9.88 -0.49 -12.59
N SER A 65 -8.87 0.13 -11.99
CA SER A 65 -8.15 -0.41 -10.83
C SER A 65 -9.06 -0.41 -9.61
N GLU A 66 -9.78 0.67 -9.35
CA GLU A 66 -10.77 0.78 -8.29
C GLU A 66 -11.80 -0.36 -8.33
N LEU A 67 -12.46 -0.58 -9.47
CA LEU A 67 -13.44 -1.65 -9.64
C LEU A 67 -12.82 -3.05 -9.49
N PHE A 68 -11.59 -3.22 -10.00
CA PHE A 68 -10.86 -4.48 -9.92
C PHE A 68 -10.47 -4.82 -8.47
N ILE A 69 -9.88 -3.87 -7.76
CA ILE A 69 -9.49 -4.02 -6.35
C ILE A 69 -10.71 -4.25 -5.48
N GLU A 70 -11.83 -3.54 -5.72
CA GLU A 70 -13.08 -3.76 -5.01
C GLU A 70 -13.58 -5.20 -5.19
N SER A 71 -13.53 -5.73 -6.41
CA SER A 71 -13.92 -7.12 -6.69
C SER A 71 -13.05 -8.11 -5.91
N VAL A 72 -11.72 -7.97 -5.99
CA VAL A 72 -10.79 -8.90 -5.32
C VAL A 72 -10.90 -8.78 -3.79
N LEU A 73 -11.11 -7.57 -3.26
CA LEU A 73 -11.33 -7.32 -1.84
C LEU A 73 -12.56 -8.08 -1.33
N LYS A 74 -13.68 -8.01 -2.04
CA LYS A 74 -14.91 -8.73 -1.68
C LYS A 74 -14.70 -10.24 -1.67
N ASP A 75 -14.06 -10.77 -2.69
CA ASP A 75 -13.84 -12.21 -2.82
C ASP A 75 -12.89 -12.72 -1.73
N GLN A 76 -11.77 -12.03 -1.49
CA GLN A 76 -10.82 -12.38 -0.45
C GLN A 76 -11.40 -12.22 0.96
N SER A 77 -12.21 -11.20 1.20
CA SER A 77 -12.84 -11.00 2.52
C SER A 77 -13.76 -12.14 2.88
N LYS A 78 -14.52 -12.68 1.91
CA LYS A 78 -15.33 -13.90 2.11
C LYS A 78 -14.47 -15.13 2.40
N GLU A 79 -13.41 -15.34 1.61
CA GLU A 79 -12.49 -16.48 1.80
C GLU A 79 -11.82 -16.46 3.19
N LEU A 80 -11.46 -15.27 3.66
CA LEU A 80 -10.74 -15.05 4.91
C LEU A 80 -11.68 -14.81 6.11
N SER A 81 -13.01 -14.90 5.92
CA SER A 81 -14.02 -14.62 6.95
C SER A 81 -13.85 -13.24 7.62
N ILE A 82 -13.42 -12.24 6.86
CA ILE A 82 -13.40 -10.84 7.31
C ILE A 82 -14.86 -10.35 7.32
N PRO A 83 -15.32 -9.68 8.39
CA PRO A 83 -16.70 -9.19 8.50
C PRO A 83 -16.96 -7.95 7.63
N LEU A 84 -16.56 -8.01 6.37
CA LEU A 84 -16.78 -6.97 5.37
C LEU A 84 -18.25 -7.03 4.92
N ASP A 85 -19.04 -6.05 5.31
CA ASP A 85 -20.50 -6.09 5.12
C ASP A 85 -20.96 -5.12 4.02
N TYR A 86 -21.13 -3.85 4.38
CA TYR A 86 -21.81 -2.88 3.54
C TYR A 86 -20.86 -1.94 2.79
N LYS A 87 -21.17 -1.69 1.51
CA LYS A 87 -20.55 -0.58 0.78
C LYS A 87 -21.24 0.70 1.18
N VAL A 88 -20.53 1.57 1.88
CA VAL A 88 -21.04 2.87 2.28
C VAL A 88 -21.41 3.69 1.04
N LYS A 89 -22.57 4.36 1.08
CA LYS A 89 -23.05 5.17 -0.05
C LYS A 89 -22.55 6.60 0.09
N THR A 90 -21.84 7.09 -0.92
CA THR A 90 -21.62 8.52 -1.09
C THR A 90 -22.85 9.14 -1.76
N ILE A 91 -23.50 10.09 -1.10
CA ILE A 91 -24.79 10.66 -1.53
C ILE A 91 -24.58 11.73 -2.60
N ALA A 92 -23.57 12.60 -2.45
CA ALA A 92 -23.18 13.61 -3.43
C ALA A 92 -21.78 13.38 -4.02
N SER A 93 -21.52 13.97 -5.20
CA SER A 93 -20.20 13.96 -5.84
C SER A 93 -19.14 14.66 -4.98
N ASP A 94 -19.55 15.70 -4.25
CA ASP A 94 -18.66 16.56 -3.49
C ASP A 94 -18.20 15.84 -2.21
N ASP A 95 -19.11 15.12 -1.54
CA ASP A 95 -18.76 14.25 -0.41
C ASP A 95 -17.74 13.20 -0.83
N ARG A 96 -17.93 12.59 -2.01
CA ARG A 96 -17.00 11.59 -2.53
C ARG A 96 -15.61 12.17 -2.74
N ALA A 97 -15.50 13.33 -3.40
CA ALA A 97 -14.22 13.96 -3.68
C ALA A 97 -13.48 14.32 -2.37
N PHE A 98 -14.20 14.85 -1.39
CA PHE A 98 -13.65 15.16 -0.08
C PHE A 98 -13.13 13.91 0.64
N ILE A 99 -13.93 12.85 0.70
CA ILE A 99 -13.53 11.59 1.34
C ILE A 99 -12.32 10.99 0.62
N GLU A 100 -12.28 11.00 -0.71
CA GLU A 100 -11.12 10.54 -1.47
C GLU A 100 -9.85 11.35 -1.16
N GLU A 101 -9.97 12.68 -1.04
CA GLU A 101 -8.88 13.59 -0.69
C GLU A 101 -8.39 13.35 0.73
N GLU A 102 -9.28 13.25 1.72
CA GLU A 102 -8.93 13.01 3.12
C GLU A 102 -8.21 11.67 3.28
N MET A 103 -8.72 10.61 2.64
CA MET A 103 -8.10 9.29 2.64
C MET A 103 -6.70 9.29 2.01
N THR A 104 -6.54 10.03 0.90
CA THR A 104 -5.24 10.22 0.23
C THR A 104 -4.27 10.99 1.13
N ALA A 105 -4.72 12.09 1.74
CA ALA A 105 -3.93 12.90 2.65
C ALA A 105 -3.47 12.12 3.89
N MET A 106 -4.34 11.28 4.47
CA MET A 106 -3.96 10.38 5.56
C MET A 106 -2.84 9.43 5.13
N VAL A 107 -2.94 8.81 3.95
CA VAL A 107 -1.88 7.92 3.44
C VAL A 107 -0.57 8.66 3.23
N GLU A 108 -0.60 9.85 2.63
CA GLU A 108 0.59 10.68 2.40
C GLU A 108 1.26 11.07 3.72
N PHE A 109 0.46 11.47 4.72
CA PHE A 109 0.94 11.79 6.05
C PHE A 109 1.59 10.58 6.77
N LEU A 110 1.02 9.38 6.61
CA LEU A 110 1.56 8.14 7.17
C LEU A 110 2.85 7.69 6.47
N GLU A 111 2.96 7.90 5.16
CA GLU A 111 4.16 7.61 4.37
C GLU A 111 5.35 8.50 4.75
N ASP A 112 5.07 9.73 5.18
CA ASP A 112 6.08 10.70 5.61
C ASP A 112 6.87 10.24 6.84
N GLY A 113 6.38 9.23 7.57
CA GLY A 113 7.13 8.52 8.62
C GLY A 113 7.44 9.34 9.88
N ARG A 114 6.94 10.58 9.95
CA ARG A 114 7.15 11.52 11.05
C ARG A 114 6.01 11.50 12.08
N ALA A 115 4.97 10.73 11.85
CA ALA A 115 3.74 10.77 12.63
C ALA A 115 3.48 9.47 13.38
N ASP A 116 3.06 9.62 14.64
CA ASP A 116 2.45 8.54 15.41
C ASP A 116 0.96 8.43 15.02
N PHE A 117 0.62 7.45 14.19
CA PHE A 117 -0.73 7.29 13.64
C PHE A 117 -1.84 7.12 14.70
N TYR A 118 -1.48 6.69 15.91
CA TYR A 118 -2.40 6.58 17.06
C TYR A 118 -3.10 7.90 17.41
N PHE A 119 -2.49 9.03 17.04
CA PHE A 119 -3.02 10.38 17.27
C PHE A 119 -3.59 11.01 16.02
N LEU A 120 -3.77 10.24 14.94
CA LEU A 120 -4.45 10.75 13.75
C LEU A 120 -5.96 10.77 14.04
N GLU A 121 -6.43 11.94 14.46
CA GLU A 121 -7.84 12.24 14.65
C GLU A 121 -8.54 12.35 13.29
N LEU A 122 -9.77 11.82 13.22
CA LEU A 122 -10.62 11.95 12.04
C LEU A 122 -11.19 13.37 11.96
N SER A 123 -11.37 13.91 10.76
CA SER A 123 -12.06 15.19 10.59
C SER A 123 -13.52 15.09 11.03
N ASP A 124 -14.11 16.22 11.44
CA ASP A 124 -15.55 16.27 11.76
C ASP A 124 -16.40 15.81 10.55
N MET A 125 -15.97 16.12 9.33
CA MET A 125 -16.68 15.71 8.12
C MET A 125 -16.60 14.21 7.86
N MET A 126 -15.46 13.55 8.13
CA MET A 126 -15.36 12.09 8.08
C MET A 126 -16.24 11.43 9.14
N LEU A 127 -16.29 12.00 10.34
CA LEU A 127 -17.15 11.51 11.42
C LEU A 127 -18.63 11.65 11.07
N ASP A 128 -19.04 12.82 10.57
CA ASP A 128 -20.41 13.06 10.10
C ASP A 128 -20.77 12.07 8.98
N PHE A 129 -19.87 11.87 8.01
CA PHE A 129 -20.05 10.88 6.95
C PHE A 129 -20.25 9.45 7.50
N MET A 130 -19.43 9.02 8.45
CA MET A 130 -19.57 7.70 9.09
C MET A 130 -20.87 7.59 9.89
N HIS A 131 -21.26 8.62 10.63
CA HIS A 131 -22.50 8.65 11.40
C HIS A 131 -23.75 8.63 10.52
N ASP A 132 -23.77 9.40 9.43
CA ASP A 132 -24.87 9.45 8.45
C ASP A 132 -25.10 8.09 7.76
N ASN A 133 -24.06 7.25 7.73
CA ASN A 133 -24.10 5.90 7.19
C ASN A 133 -24.21 4.82 8.28
N GLU A 134 -24.37 5.19 9.54
CA GLU A 134 -24.47 4.27 10.69
C GLU A 134 -23.25 3.33 10.82
N THR A 135 -22.07 3.80 10.40
CA THR A 135 -20.83 3.02 10.37
C THR A 135 -19.95 3.28 11.60
N GLU A 136 -19.66 2.24 12.38
CA GLU A 136 -18.69 2.33 13.49
C GLU A 136 -17.24 2.19 13.01
N TYR A 137 -16.97 1.19 12.16
CA TYR A 137 -15.66 0.93 11.57
C TYR A 137 -15.73 0.98 10.04
N LEU A 138 -14.88 1.82 9.44
CA LEU A 138 -14.84 2.02 8.00
C LEU A 138 -13.49 1.60 7.43
N LEU A 139 -13.48 0.60 6.53
CA LEU A 139 -12.33 0.25 5.73
C LEU A 139 -12.23 1.19 4.52
N GLY A 140 -11.21 2.02 4.56
CA GLY A 140 -10.73 2.76 3.41
C GLY A 140 -9.60 2.04 2.70
N THR A 141 -9.66 2.00 1.37
CA THR A 141 -8.60 1.43 0.53
C THR A 141 -8.05 2.49 -0.40
N VAL A 142 -6.74 2.74 -0.35
CA VAL A 142 -6.07 3.65 -1.29
C VAL A 142 -5.05 2.86 -2.09
N VAL A 143 -5.03 3.07 -3.40
CA VAL A 143 -4.23 2.31 -4.35
C VAL A 143 -3.38 3.27 -5.15
N TYR A 144 -2.07 3.05 -5.13
CA TYR A 144 -1.15 3.73 -6.02
C TYR A 144 -0.46 2.71 -6.90
N GLY A 145 -0.37 3.02 -8.18
CA GLY A 145 0.32 2.16 -9.11
C GLY A 145 0.87 2.94 -10.27
N HIS A 146 1.76 2.29 -11.02
CA HIS A 146 2.09 2.79 -12.34
C HIS A 146 2.22 1.66 -13.32
N VAL A 147 1.87 1.94 -14.57
CA VAL A 147 2.05 1.05 -15.70
C VAL A 147 2.76 1.80 -16.82
N ARG A 148 3.75 1.16 -17.43
CA ARG A 148 4.50 1.71 -18.56
C ARG A 148 3.96 1.22 -19.89
N ARG A 149 3.94 2.11 -20.89
CA ARG A 149 3.67 1.72 -22.29
C ARG A 149 4.63 0.60 -22.74
N LYS A 150 4.08 -0.45 -23.36
CA LYS A 150 4.85 -1.53 -24.00
C LYS A 150 5.84 -0.93 -25.03
N GLY A 151 7.13 -1.28 -24.91
CA GLY A 151 8.22 -0.75 -25.77
C GLY A 151 9.07 0.37 -25.14
N ASN A 152 8.55 1.13 -24.18
CA ASN A 152 9.35 2.13 -23.43
C ASN A 152 10.35 1.45 -22.49
N TYR A 153 9.90 0.42 -21.76
CA TYR A 153 10.74 -0.36 -20.84
C TYR A 153 12.02 -0.90 -21.48
N THR A 154 11.90 -1.50 -22.68
CA THR A 154 13.04 -2.01 -23.45
C THR A 154 14.04 -0.90 -23.79
N GLY A 155 13.55 0.27 -24.21
CA GLY A 155 14.41 1.43 -24.47
C GLY A 155 15.13 1.95 -23.22
N GLN A 156 14.48 1.89 -22.04
CA GLN A 156 15.09 2.27 -20.78
C GLN A 156 16.13 1.25 -20.30
N ILE A 157 15.91 -0.05 -20.52
CA ILE A 157 16.94 -1.07 -20.30
C ILE A 157 18.18 -0.75 -21.13
N PHE A 158 18.03 -0.51 -22.44
CA PHE A 158 19.17 -0.18 -23.30
C PHE A 158 19.93 1.07 -22.85
N LYS A 159 19.22 2.13 -22.41
CA LYS A 159 19.85 3.31 -21.83
C LYS A 159 20.63 2.99 -20.56
N SER A 160 20.04 2.16 -19.70
CA SER A 160 20.65 1.75 -18.45
C SER A 160 21.91 0.92 -18.70
N ILE A 161 21.90 0.04 -19.71
CA ILE A 161 23.09 -0.69 -20.19
C ILE A 161 24.14 0.29 -20.68
N GLY A 162 23.77 1.29 -21.48
CA GLY A 162 24.67 2.35 -21.91
C GLY A 162 25.35 3.09 -20.75
N ILE A 163 24.58 3.44 -19.70
CA ILE A 163 25.10 4.07 -18.48
C ILE A 163 26.00 3.10 -17.71
N GLY A 164 25.61 1.83 -17.59
CA GLY A 164 26.42 0.80 -16.96
C GLY A 164 27.77 0.63 -17.64
N ILE A 165 27.80 0.64 -18.97
CA ILE A 165 29.04 0.61 -19.75
C ILE A 165 29.86 1.89 -19.52
N LEU A 166 29.22 3.07 -19.61
CA LEU A 166 29.88 4.37 -19.42
C LEU A 166 30.50 4.52 -18.02
N THR A 167 29.81 4.00 -17.02
CA THR A 167 30.25 4.02 -15.62
C THR A 167 31.14 2.84 -15.26
N LEU A 168 31.56 2.03 -16.25
CA LEU A 168 32.39 0.82 -16.04
C LEU A 168 31.80 -0.14 -14.99
N GLY A 169 30.47 -0.24 -14.94
CA GLY A 169 29.74 -1.08 -14.02
C GLY A 169 29.49 -0.47 -12.64
N MET A 170 29.94 0.75 -12.37
CA MET A 170 29.71 1.40 -11.07
C MET A 170 28.24 1.77 -10.84
N TYR A 171 27.46 2.00 -11.89
CA TYR A 171 26.06 2.38 -11.76
C TYR A 171 25.20 1.92 -12.95
N TYR A 172 24.12 1.21 -12.65
CA TYR A 172 23.11 0.80 -13.63
C TYR A 172 21.71 1.02 -13.02
N PRO A 173 20.92 2.00 -13.50
CA PRO A 173 19.56 2.18 -13.03
C PRO A 173 18.67 1.06 -13.59
N ILE A 174 17.97 0.28 -12.75
CA ILE A 174 16.98 -0.68 -13.25
C ILE A 174 15.64 0.05 -13.41
N PRO A 175 15.10 0.21 -14.64
CA PRO A 175 13.78 0.80 -14.81
C PRO A 175 12.71 -0.09 -14.18
N ILE A 176 11.84 0.45 -13.34
CA ILE A 176 10.68 -0.30 -12.80
C ILE A 176 9.60 -0.40 -13.88
N LYS A 177 9.12 -1.60 -14.23
CA LYS A 177 8.14 -1.77 -15.32
C LYS A 177 6.73 -1.33 -14.91
N SER A 178 6.37 -1.68 -13.68
CA SER A 178 5.11 -1.37 -13.04
C SER A 178 5.28 -1.49 -11.53
N SER A 179 4.38 -0.89 -10.77
CA SER A 179 4.28 -1.15 -9.35
C SER A 179 2.84 -1.20 -8.91
N SER A 180 2.59 -1.98 -7.86
CA SER A 180 1.32 -2.01 -7.15
C SER A 180 1.55 -1.68 -5.69
N ARG A 181 0.81 -0.70 -5.19
CA ARG A 181 0.82 -0.31 -3.78
C ARG A 181 -0.62 -0.19 -3.30
N ILE A 182 -0.96 -0.89 -2.23
CA ILE A 182 -2.29 -0.90 -1.64
C ILE A 182 -2.15 -0.55 -0.16
N TYR A 183 -3.01 0.36 0.29
CA TYR A 183 -3.13 0.81 1.66
C TYR A 183 -4.50 0.45 2.19
N PHE A 184 -4.55 -0.15 3.37
CA PHE A 184 -5.76 -0.28 4.17
C PHE A 184 -5.69 0.66 5.36
N LEU A 185 -6.78 1.37 5.57
CA LEU A 185 -7.04 2.25 6.69
C LEU A 185 -8.36 1.78 7.30
N ILE A 186 -8.40 1.51 8.60
CA ILE A 186 -9.66 1.28 9.32
C ILE A 186 -9.87 2.46 10.24
N LEU A 187 -10.91 3.22 9.96
CA LEU A 187 -11.33 4.39 10.74
C LEU A 187 -12.30 3.92 11.84
N ASP A 188 -12.22 4.54 13.01
CA ASP A 188 -13.08 4.25 14.16
C ASP A 188 -13.82 5.52 14.57
N ALA A 189 -15.14 5.55 14.32
CA ALA A 189 -15.98 6.70 14.63
C ALA A 189 -16.13 6.95 16.14
N LYS A 190 -16.08 5.88 16.94
CA LYS A 190 -16.28 5.94 18.39
C LYS A 190 -15.09 6.58 19.09
N ASN A 191 -13.88 6.17 18.72
CA ASN A 191 -12.63 6.72 19.25
C ASN A 191 -12.10 7.91 18.43
N LYS A 192 -12.77 8.23 17.31
CA LYS A 192 -12.48 9.35 16.42
C LYS A 192 -11.06 9.32 15.85
N ASN A 193 -10.55 8.14 15.56
CA ASN A 193 -9.17 7.98 15.12
C ASN A 193 -9.01 6.94 14.01
N LEU A 194 -7.81 6.92 13.44
CA LEU A 194 -7.35 5.82 12.60
C LEU A 194 -6.98 4.62 13.48
N ALA A 195 -7.85 3.62 13.54
CA ALA A 195 -7.61 2.40 14.32
C ALA A 195 -6.49 1.55 13.69
N PHE A 196 -6.56 1.26 12.39
CA PHE A 196 -5.56 0.39 11.75
C PHE A 196 -5.03 0.99 10.46
N TYR A 197 -3.73 0.81 10.24
CA TYR A 197 -3.09 1.10 8.96
C TYR A 197 -2.13 0.00 8.57
N ARG A 198 -2.20 -0.40 7.30
CA ARG A 198 -1.14 -1.20 6.70
C ARG A 198 -0.99 -0.89 5.22
N ARG A 199 0.24 -1.05 4.75
CA ARG A 199 0.58 -0.97 3.33
C ARG A 199 1.18 -2.27 2.82
N SER A 200 0.94 -2.53 1.54
CA SER A 200 1.61 -3.57 0.77
C SER A 200 2.16 -2.96 -0.50
N TYR A 201 3.41 -3.27 -0.83
CA TYR A 201 4.10 -2.72 -1.99
C TYR A 201 4.84 -3.83 -2.74
N ILE A 202 4.57 -3.93 -4.04
CA ILE A 202 5.24 -4.88 -4.93
C ILE A 202 5.74 -4.16 -6.17
N GLN A 203 7.06 -4.23 -6.39
CA GLN A 203 7.73 -3.73 -7.59
C GLN A 203 7.65 -4.75 -8.74
N ASP A 204 7.70 -4.25 -9.96
CA ASP A 204 7.69 -5.02 -11.21
C ASP A 204 6.50 -5.97 -11.38
N LYS A 205 5.40 -5.66 -10.68
CA LYS A 205 4.11 -6.34 -10.80
C LYS A 205 3.01 -5.33 -11.13
N SER A 206 2.03 -5.79 -11.88
CA SER A 206 0.92 -4.96 -12.34
C SER A 206 -0.09 -4.78 -11.21
N PRO A 207 -0.67 -3.59 -11.00
CA PRO A 207 -1.82 -3.41 -10.11
C PRO A 207 -3.11 -4.07 -10.65
N PHE A 208 -3.06 -4.63 -11.87
CA PHE A 208 -4.16 -5.35 -12.51
C PHE A 208 -3.93 -6.88 -12.60
N ASP A 209 -2.95 -7.40 -11.87
CA ASP A 209 -2.68 -8.84 -11.78
C ASP A 209 -3.39 -9.41 -10.56
N GLU A 210 -4.35 -10.31 -10.77
CA GLU A 210 -5.24 -10.80 -9.71
C GLU A 210 -4.48 -11.53 -8.61
N GLU A 211 -3.50 -12.36 -8.95
CA GLU A 211 -2.70 -13.10 -7.98
C GLU A 211 -1.82 -12.16 -7.15
N VAL A 212 -1.34 -11.09 -7.77
CA VAL A 212 -0.60 -10.04 -7.07
C VAL A 212 -1.52 -9.33 -6.08
N VAL A 213 -2.70 -8.89 -6.51
CA VAL A 213 -3.65 -8.17 -5.66
C VAL A 213 -4.16 -9.06 -4.52
N LYS A 214 -4.57 -10.30 -4.80
CA LYS A 214 -4.99 -11.28 -3.77
C LYS A 214 -3.90 -11.43 -2.72
N LYS A 215 -2.66 -11.64 -3.14
CA LYS A 215 -1.52 -11.73 -2.22
C LYS A 215 -1.36 -10.45 -1.40
N GLN A 216 -1.50 -9.26 -1.99
CA GLN A 216 -1.39 -8.02 -1.25
C GLN A 216 -2.51 -7.88 -0.21
N ILE A 217 -3.77 -8.13 -0.58
CA ILE A 217 -4.93 -8.06 0.31
C ILE A 217 -4.83 -9.07 1.44
N TYR A 218 -4.45 -10.32 1.14
CA TYR A 218 -4.15 -11.33 2.15
C TYR A 218 -3.13 -10.80 3.17
N GLN A 219 -1.98 -10.31 2.69
CA GLN A 219 -0.93 -9.78 3.58
C GLN A 219 -1.39 -8.53 4.36
N LEU A 220 -2.34 -7.76 3.83
CA LEU A 220 -2.86 -6.58 4.53
C LEU A 220 -3.72 -6.96 5.73
N PHE A 221 -4.53 -8.02 5.64
CA PHE A 221 -5.37 -8.48 6.75
C PHE A 221 -4.66 -9.40 7.74
N LYS A 222 -3.60 -10.11 7.31
CA LYS A 222 -2.85 -11.07 8.13
C LYS A 222 -2.32 -10.46 9.43
N GLY A 223 -2.39 -11.15 10.55
CA GLY A 223 -1.99 -10.68 11.89
C GLY A 223 -2.84 -9.53 12.44
N TYR A 224 -3.91 -9.10 11.76
CA TYR A 224 -4.90 -8.18 12.33
C TYR A 224 -6.27 -8.87 12.50
N PHE A 225 -6.75 -9.55 11.47
CA PHE A 225 -8.01 -10.32 11.55
C PHE A 225 -7.81 -11.84 11.72
N TYR A 226 -6.67 -12.38 11.29
CA TYR A 226 -6.33 -13.81 11.36
C TYR A 226 -4.82 -14.02 11.36
N GLU A 227 -4.33 -15.19 11.76
CA GLU A 227 -2.88 -15.52 11.81
C GLU A 227 -2.32 -16.15 10.52
#